data_AF-F4N2F6-F1
#
_entry.id   AF-F4N2F6-F1
#
_cell.length_a   1.000
_cell.length_b   1.000
_cell.length_c   1.000
_cell.angle_alpha   90.00
_cell.angle_beta   90.00
_cell.angle_gamma   90.00
#
_symmetry.space_group_name_H-M   'P 1'
#
loop_
_entity.id
_entity.type
_entity.pdbx_description
1 polymer ?
#
loop_
_entity_poly.entity_id
_entity_poly.type
_entity_poly.pdbx_seq_one_letter_code
_entity_poly.pdbx_strand_id
1 'polypeptide(L)'
;MVRRIALARFDVAINLSHNGKLMRQYRAAPDPSQHERRLASICGPAFLQHALAISWQHGDLTIRGWVADPAASRTLSEMQYCYVNNRMMRDRLINHAIRQAYQDLLKDDQQPAYVLYLDIDPHQVDVNVHPAKHEVRFHQARLVHDFIYQAVTTVLQQTAARC
;
A
#
# COMPACT_ATOMS: atom_id res chain seq x y z
N MET A 1 14.89 3.71 2.47
CA MET A 1 14.93 3.45 1.01
C MET A 1 14.69 1.98 0.67
N VAL A 2 15.48 1.04 1.22
CA VAL A 2 15.44 -0.39 0.82
C VAL A 2 14.07 -1.06 1.04
N ARG A 3 13.35 -0.77 2.13
CA ARG A 3 11.99 -1.30 2.36
C ARG A 3 11.02 -1.02 1.20
N ARG A 4 11.05 0.21 0.67
CA ARG A 4 10.19 0.64 -0.45
C ARG A 4 10.45 -0.18 -1.71
N ILE A 5 11.72 -0.49 -1.99
CA ILE A 5 12.12 -1.30 -3.15
C ILE A 5 11.73 -2.77 -2.91
N ALA A 6 11.95 -3.27 -1.70
CA ALA A 6 11.62 -4.65 -1.33
C ALA A 6 10.12 -4.96 -1.42
N LEU A 7 9.26 -3.97 -1.20
CA LEU A 7 7.80 -4.06 -1.38
C LEU A 7 7.37 -3.82 -2.84
N ALA A 8 8.14 -3.12 -3.67
CA ALA A 8 7.77 -2.92 -5.08
C ALA A 8 7.86 -4.22 -5.91
N ARG A 9 8.78 -5.12 -5.52
CA ARG A 9 9.15 -6.31 -6.31
C ARG A 9 9.31 -7.53 -5.43
N PHE A 10 8.26 -8.33 -5.32
CA PHE A 10 8.23 -9.54 -4.52
C PHE A 10 9.02 -10.69 -5.15
N ASP A 11 9.26 -10.65 -6.46
CA ASP A 11 10.03 -11.61 -7.22
C ASP A 11 11.56 -11.47 -7.05
N VAL A 12 12.04 -10.33 -6.55
CA VAL A 12 13.48 -10.03 -6.45
C VAL A 12 13.99 -10.20 -5.03
N ALA A 13 15.05 -10.99 -4.83
CA ALA A 13 15.76 -11.07 -3.54
C ALA A 13 16.66 -9.84 -3.33
N ILE A 14 16.69 -9.30 -2.11
CA ILE A 14 17.45 -8.09 -1.77
C ILE A 14 18.27 -8.32 -0.49
N ASN A 15 19.59 -8.16 -0.60
CA ASN A 15 20.50 -8.15 0.55
C ASN A 15 21.04 -6.74 0.75
N LEU A 16 20.98 -6.23 1.98
CA LEU A 16 21.59 -4.96 2.38
C LEU A 16 22.67 -5.24 3.43
N SER A 17 23.90 -4.88 3.10
CA SER A 17 25.04 -4.95 4.02
C SER A 17 25.59 -3.56 4.30
N HIS A 18 26.10 -3.37 5.51
CA HIS A 18 26.80 -2.14 5.92
C HIS A 18 28.07 -2.53 6.68
N ASN A 19 29.22 -1.99 6.27
CA ASN A 19 30.54 -2.30 6.84
C ASN A 19 30.81 -3.81 6.95
N GLY A 20 30.51 -4.56 5.90
CA GLY A 20 30.72 -6.02 5.85
C GLY A 20 29.70 -6.85 6.64
N LYS A 21 28.79 -6.23 7.41
CA LYS A 21 27.74 -6.93 8.16
C LYS A 21 26.42 -6.91 7.39
N LEU A 22 25.77 -8.08 7.28
CA LEU A 22 24.44 -8.19 6.72
C LEU A 22 23.41 -7.53 7.66
N MET A 23 22.74 -6.49 7.18
CA MET A 23 21.75 -5.72 7.96
C MET A 23 20.32 -6.20 7.72
N ARG A 24 20.00 -6.49 6.46
CA ARG A 24 18.69 -6.99 6.02
C ARG A 24 18.85 -7.97 4.88
N GLN A 25 18.01 -8.99 4.89
CA GLN A 25 17.86 -9.94 3.80
C GLN A 25 16.38 -10.17 3.56
N TYR A 26 15.94 -9.86 2.35
CA TYR A 26 14.59 -10.10 1.87
C TYR A 26 14.67 -11.17 0.79
N ARG A 27 14.13 -12.36 1.06
CA ARG A 27 14.08 -13.44 0.06
C ARG A 27 13.05 -13.12 -1.01
N ALA A 28 13.30 -13.60 -2.23
CA ALA A 28 12.30 -13.61 -3.28
C ALA A 28 11.06 -14.40 -2.82
N ALA A 29 9.90 -13.93 -3.25
CA ALA A 29 8.57 -14.44 -2.98
C ALA A 29 7.73 -14.34 -4.27
N PRO A 30 8.08 -15.09 -5.33
CA PRO A 30 7.39 -14.98 -6.63
C PRO A 30 5.96 -15.51 -6.61
N ASP A 31 5.61 -16.33 -5.62
CA ASP A 31 4.27 -16.91 -5.44
C ASP A 31 3.44 -16.05 -4.48
N PRO A 32 2.16 -15.74 -4.80
CA PRO A 32 1.26 -15.00 -3.91
C PRO A 32 1.18 -15.54 -2.49
N SER A 33 1.24 -16.86 -2.30
CA SER A 33 1.23 -17.52 -0.98
C SER A 33 2.43 -17.12 -0.09
N GLN A 34 3.50 -16.58 -0.68
CA GLN A 34 4.71 -16.16 0.01
C GLN A 34 4.72 -14.66 0.31
N HIS A 35 3.76 -13.90 -0.24
CA HIS A 35 3.74 -12.45 -0.12
C HIS A 35 3.56 -12.00 1.34
N GLU A 36 2.67 -12.63 2.11
CA GLU A 36 2.47 -12.27 3.52
C GLU A 36 3.72 -12.49 4.37
N ARG A 37 4.46 -13.58 4.13
CA ARG A 37 5.75 -13.83 4.78
C ARG A 37 6.76 -12.73 4.45
N ARG A 38 6.81 -12.30 3.18
CA ARG A 38 7.68 -11.20 2.75
C ARG A 38 7.24 -9.86 3.35
N LEU A 39 5.94 -9.59 3.39
CA LEU A 39 5.35 -8.42 4.03
C LEU A 39 5.73 -8.34 5.51
N ALA A 40 5.57 -9.44 6.27
CA ALA A 40 5.98 -9.50 7.67
C ALA A 40 7.50 -9.29 7.86
N SER A 41 8.33 -9.76 6.94
CA SER A 41 9.78 -9.51 7.01
C SER A 41 10.16 -8.04 6.81
N ILE A 42 9.33 -7.27 6.09
CA ILE A 42 9.59 -5.86 5.76
C ILE A 42 8.90 -4.90 6.74
N CYS A 43 7.61 -5.11 6.98
CA CYS A 43 6.73 -4.28 7.81
C CYS A 43 6.66 -4.77 9.27
N GLY A 44 7.12 -5.98 9.56
CA GLY A 44 7.07 -6.56 10.89
C GLY A 44 5.80 -7.39 11.14
N PRO A 45 5.81 -8.27 12.16
CA PRO A 45 4.69 -9.16 12.46
C PRO A 45 3.44 -8.42 12.94
N ALA A 46 3.60 -7.28 13.64
CA ALA A 46 2.49 -6.45 14.08
C ALA A 46 1.67 -5.92 12.90
N PHE A 47 2.32 -5.54 11.79
CA PHE A 47 1.57 -5.14 10.59
C PHE A 47 0.76 -6.30 10.03
N LEU A 48 1.36 -7.49 9.90
CA LEU A 48 0.68 -8.66 9.34
C LEU A 48 -0.51 -9.10 10.19
N GLN A 49 -0.42 -9.02 11.53
CA GLN A 49 -1.52 -9.37 12.44
C GLN A 49 -2.77 -8.53 12.21
N HIS A 50 -2.60 -7.27 11.80
CA HIS A 50 -3.67 -6.32 11.56
C HIS A 50 -3.94 -6.10 10.06
N ALA A 51 -3.25 -6.82 9.19
CA ALA A 51 -3.31 -6.62 7.74
C ALA A 51 -4.60 -7.22 7.17
N LEU A 52 -5.43 -6.36 6.59
CA LEU A 52 -6.62 -6.72 5.84
C LEU A 52 -6.28 -6.71 4.36
N ALA A 53 -6.33 -7.88 3.72
CA ALA A 53 -6.03 -8.01 2.30
C ALA A 53 -7.10 -7.32 1.44
N ILE A 54 -6.65 -6.54 0.46
CA ILE A 54 -7.48 -5.92 -0.56
C ILE A 54 -7.18 -6.58 -1.91
N SER A 55 -8.25 -6.93 -2.63
CA SER A 55 -8.20 -7.31 -4.04
C SER A 55 -9.49 -6.85 -4.70
N TRP A 56 -9.41 -5.78 -5.50
CA TRP A 56 -10.58 -5.21 -6.17
C TRP A 56 -10.25 -4.74 -7.57
N GLN A 57 -11.21 -4.86 -8.48
CA GLN A 57 -11.02 -4.51 -9.89
C GLN A 57 -12.30 -3.88 -10.46
N HIS A 58 -12.12 -2.85 -11.28
CA HIS A 58 -13.17 -2.22 -12.06
C HIS A 58 -12.61 -1.76 -13.41
N GLY A 59 -12.98 -2.47 -14.49
CA GLY A 59 -12.35 -2.27 -15.80
C GLY A 59 -10.84 -2.50 -15.73
N ASP A 60 -10.07 -1.51 -16.21
CA ASP A 60 -8.61 -1.53 -16.21
C ASP A 60 -7.99 -1.04 -14.89
N LEU A 61 -8.80 -0.63 -13.91
CA LEU A 61 -8.33 -0.30 -12.57
C LEU A 61 -8.32 -1.53 -11.70
N THR A 62 -7.16 -1.83 -11.12
CA THR A 62 -7.01 -2.90 -10.13
C THR A 62 -6.30 -2.34 -8.90
N ILE A 63 -6.83 -2.62 -7.72
CA ILE A 63 -6.15 -2.35 -6.45
C ILE A 63 -5.93 -3.65 -5.68
N ARG A 64 -4.71 -3.86 -5.22
CA ARG A 64 -4.31 -5.00 -4.41
C ARG A 64 -3.45 -4.56 -3.25
N GLY A 65 -3.28 -5.42 -2.27
CA GLY A 65 -2.34 -5.23 -1.17
C GLY A 65 -3.02 -5.37 0.19
N TRP A 66 -2.61 -4.55 1.15
CA TRP A 66 -3.10 -4.64 2.52
C TRP A 66 -3.31 -3.27 3.12
N VAL A 67 -4.36 -3.14 3.93
CA VAL A 67 -4.58 -2.01 4.83
C VAL A 67 -4.65 -2.53 6.26
N ALA A 68 -4.15 -1.77 7.23
CA ALA A 68 -4.21 -2.18 8.63
C ALA A 68 -5.60 -1.87 9.21
N ASP A 69 -6.10 -2.72 10.10
CA ASP A 69 -7.29 -2.37 10.87
C ASP A 69 -7.08 -1.08 11.69
N PRO A 70 -8.17 -0.35 12.02
CA PRO A 70 -8.08 0.89 12.79
C PRO A 70 -7.48 0.73 14.19
N ALA A 71 -7.58 -0.46 14.80
CA ALA A 71 -7.11 -0.73 16.16
C ALA A 71 -5.57 -0.65 16.26
N ALA A 72 -4.85 -0.90 15.16
CA ALA A 72 -3.40 -0.84 15.10
C ALA A 72 -2.81 0.52 14.66
N SER A 73 -3.65 1.50 14.39
CA SER A 73 -3.27 2.79 13.78
C SER A 73 -2.22 3.59 14.56
N ARG A 74 -2.18 3.50 15.89
CA ARG A 74 -1.17 4.19 16.73
C ARG A 74 0.23 3.60 16.59
N THR A 75 0.33 2.29 16.40
CA THR A 75 1.62 1.57 16.41
C THR A 75 2.21 1.47 15.01
N LEU A 76 1.40 1.60 13.96
CA LEU A 76 1.78 1.34 12.57
C LEU A 76 1.77 2.59 11.67
N SER A 77 1.54 3.79 12.22
CA SER A 77 1.29 5.05 11.48
C SER A 77 2.37 5.43 10.44
N GLU A 78 3.60 4.93 10.57
CA GLU A 78 4.69 5.19 9.62
C GLU A 78 4.63 4.35 8.33
N MET A 79 3.72 3.37 8.23
CA MET A 79 3.66 2.42 7.12
C MET A 79 2.65 2.86 6.07
N GLN A 80 3.05 3.81 5.21
CA GLN A 80 2.22 4.31 4.11
C GLN A 80 2.95 4.08 2.78
N TYR A 81 2.70 2.94 2.17
CA TYR A 81 3.30 2.56 0.90
C TYR A 81 2.23 2.41 -0.17
N CYS A 82 2.34 3.20 -1.23
CA CYS A 82 1.51 3.08 -2.41
C CYS A 82 2.37 2.97 -3.66
N TYR A 83 1.96 2.08 -4.55
CA TYR A 83 2.60 1.85 -5.84
C TYR A 83 1.57 2.05 -6.94
N VAL A 84 1.92 2.81 -7.98
CA VAL A 84 1.13 2.93 -9.20
C VAL A 84 1.95 2.32 -10.33
N ASN A 85 1.44 1.27 -10.98
CA ASN A 85 2.15 0.51 -12.01
C ASN A 85 3.59 0.16 -11.57
N ASN A 86 3.71 -0.49 -10.41
CA ASN A 86 4.96 -0.91 -9.74
C ASN A 86 5.92 0.22 -9.31
N ARG A 87 5.49 1.48 -9.41
CA ARG A 87 6.32 2.63 -9.04
C ARG A 87 5.81 3.26 -7.76
N MET A 88 6.70 3.39 -6.77
CA MET A 88 6.34 3.98 -5.48
C MET A 88 5.92 5.43 -5.63
N MET A 89 4.72 5.76 -5.17
CA MET A 89 4.13 7.10 -5.19
C MET A 89 3.82 7.60 -3.77
N ARG A 90 3.77 8.92 -3.61
CA ARG A 90 3.22 9.62 -2.44
C ARG A 90 2.21 10.65 -2.93
N ASP A 91 1.15 10.13 -3.52
CA ASP A 91 0.16 10.94 -4.19
C ASP A 91 -0.93 11.42 -3.21
N ARG A 92 -1.31 12.70 -3.32
CA ARG A 92 -2.28 13.31 -2.40
C ARG A 92 -3.69 12.78 -2.61
N LEU A 93 -4.07 12.48 -3.85
CA LEU A 93 -5.40 11.97 -4.16
C LEU A 93 -5.58 10.57 -3.59
N ILE A 94 -4.58 9.71 -3.78
CA ILE A 94 -4.60 8.36 -3.21
C ILE A 94 -4.66 8.42 -1.67
N ASN A 95 -3.79 9.23 -1.05
CA ASN A 95 -3.76 9.38 0.40
C ASN A 95 -5.08 9.92 0.95
N HIS A 96 -5.70 10.86 0.25
CA HIS A 96 -7.00 11.41 0.63
C HIS A 96 -8.09 10.32 0.55
N ALA A 97 -8.17 9.56 -0.54
CA ALA A 97 -9.17 8.50 -0.69
C ALA A 97 -9.08 7.47 0.44
N ILE A 98 -7.86 7.03 0.76
CA ILE A 98 -7.63 6.10 1.87
C ILE A 98 -8.03 6.75 3.19
N ARG A 99 -7.55 7.97 3.49
CA ARG A 99 -7.88 8.65 4.75
C ARG A 99 -9.39 8.87 4.92
N GLN A 100 -10.09 9.20 3.84
CA GLN A 100 -11.55 9.35 3.84
C GLN A 100 -12.25 8.03 4.18
N ALA A 101 -11.76 6.89 3.69
CA ALA A 101 -12.32 5.58 4.03
C ALA A 101 -12.16 5.22 5.53
N TYR A 102 -11.21 5.86 6.21
CA TYR A 102 -10.94 5.69 7.64
C TYR A 102 -11.57 6.78 8.53
N GLN A 103 -12.22 7.79 7.97
CA GLN A 103 -12.57 9.04 8.69
C GLN A 103 -13.37 8.78 9.98
N ASP A 104 -14.29 7.80 9.96
CA ASP A 104 -15.20 7.49 11.08
C ASP A 104 -14.62 6.41 12.01
N LEU A 105 -13.44 5.88 11.68
CA LEU A 105 -12.80 4.76 12.37
C LEU A 105 -11.52 5.17 13.11
N LEU A 106 -10.90 6.28 12.71
CA LEU A 106 -9.68 6.81 13.29
C LEU A 106 -9.96 8.07 14.12
N LYS A 107 -9.18 8.26 15.18
CA LYS A 107 -9.09 9.54 15.90
C LYS A 107 -8.26 10.55 15.10
N ASP A 108 -8.43 11.84 15.38
CA ASP A 108 -7.78 12.93 14.63
C ASP A 108 -6.24 12.84 14.56
N ASP A 109 -5.60 12.24 15.58
CA ASP A 109 -4.15 12.04 15.67
C ASP A 109 -3.64 10.77 14.97
N GLN A 110 -4.55 9.90 14.54
CA GLN A 110 -4.21 8.60 13.96
C GLN A 110 -4.08 8.68 12.44
N GLN A 111 -3.20 7.81 11.91
CA GLN A 111 -2.96 7.69 10.47
C GLN A 111 -3.20 6.25 10.04
N PRO A 112 -3.80 6.02 8.85
CA PRO A 112 -3.93 4.68 8.31
C PRO A 112 -2.54 4.14 7.95
N ALA A 113 -2.38 2.84 8.14
CA ALA A 113 -1.20 2.09 7.71
C ALA A 113 -1.59 1.14 6.59
N TYR A 114 -0.82 1.09 5.50
CA TYR A 114 -1.16 0.33 4.31
C TYR A 114 0.05 0.08 3.41
N VAL A 115 -0.08 -0.97 2.59
CA VAL A 115 0.78 -1.31 1.46
C VAL A 115 -0.12 -1.63 0.27
N LEU A 116 -0.29 -0.68 -0.64
CA LEU A 116 -1.26 -0.78 -1.74
C LEU A 116 -0.59 -0.67 -3.11
N TYR A 117 -1.10 -1.45 -4.06
CA TYR A 117 -0.68 -1.52 -5.44
C TYR A 117 -1.88 -1.17 -6.31
N LEU A 118 -1.80 -0.07 -7.04
CA LEU A 118 -2.76 0.36 -8.04
C LEU A 118 -2.18 0.08 -9.42
N ASP A 119 -2.86 -0.77 -10.17
CA ASP A 119 -2.61 -0.98 -11.60
C ASP A 119 -3.68 -0.23 -12.39
N ILE A 120 -3.24 0.56 -13.38
CA ILE A 120 -4.07 1.42 -14.23
C ILE A 120 -3.45 1.48 -15.63
N ASP A 121 -4.27 1.62 -16.68
CA ASP A 121 -3.78 1.93 -18.03
C ASP A 121 -2.78 3.10 -17.99
N PRO A 122 -1.53 2.91 -18.46
CA PRO A 122 -0.52 3.97 -18.52
C PRO A 122 -0.98 5.24 -19.24
N HIS A 123 -1.94 5.17 -20.18
CA HIS A 123 -2.48 6.36 -20.85
C HIS A 123 -3.40 7.20 -19.94
N GLN A 124 -3.91 6.62 -18.85
CA GLN A 124 -4.76 7.29 -17.88
C GLN A 124 -3.96 7.90 -16.72
N VAL A 125 -2.62 7.77 -16.72
CA VAL A 125 -1.74 8.30 -15.66
C VAL A 125 -0.49 8.98 -16.22
N ASP A 126 -0.33 10.26 -15.94
CA ASP A 126 0.90 11.00 -16.23
C ASP A 126 1.85 10.97 -15.03
N VAL A 127 3.00 10.34 -15.22
CA VAL A 127 4.06 10.19 -14.21
C VAL A 127 5.14 11.28 -14.28
N ASN A 128 5.09 12.16 -15.29
CA ASN A 128 6.10 13.18 -15.57
C ASN A 128 5.74 14.56 -14.98
N VAL A 129 4.93 14.59 -13.92
CA VAL A 129 4.38 15.84 -13.36
C VAL A 129 5.26 16.51 -12.30
N HIS A 130 6.20 15.79 -11.70
CA HIS A 130 7.09 16.33 -10.66
C HIS A 130 8.56 15.90 -10.90
N PRO A 131 9.57 16.75 -10.62
CA PRO A 131 10.99 16.41 -10.86
C PRO A 131 11.45 15.16 -10.09
N ALA A 132 11.04 15.02 -8.83
CA ALA A 132 11.28 13.82 -8.01
C ALA A 132 10.31 12.66 -8.33
N LYS A 133 9.34 12.91 -9.22
CA LYS A 133 8.34 11.96 -9.73
C LYS A 133 7.59 11.21 -8.62
N HIS A 134 7.28 11.87 -7.51
CA HIS A 134 6.56 11.30 -6.36
C HIS A 134 5.04 11.43 -6.46
N GLU A 135 4.57 12.28 -7.37
CA GLU A 135 3.17 12.57 -7.63
C GLU A 135 2.83 12.09 -9.05
N VAL A 136 1.55 11.79 -9.27
CA VAL A 136 1.02 11.45 -10.60
C VAL A 136 -0.20 12.28 -10.89
N ARG A 137 -0.52 12.47 -12.17
CA ARG A 137 -1.80 13.06 -12.57
C ARG A 137 -2.63 12.01 -13.27
N PHE A 138 -3.74 11.65 -12.64
CA PHE A 138 -4.75 10.78 -13.24
C PHE A 138 -5.62 11.57 -14.21
N HIS A 139 -5.89 11.01 -15.39
CA HIS A 139 -6.83 11.59 -16.35
C HIS A 139 -8.25 11.66 -15.75
N GLN A 140 -8.65 10.60 -15.05
CA GLN A 140 -9.94 10.49 -14.37
C GLN A 140 -9.77 10.48 -12.84
N ALA A 141 -9.21 11.56 -12.29
CA ALA A 141 -8.91 11.71 -10.86
C ALA A 141 -10.05 11.31 -9.92
N ARG A 142 -11.28 11.78 -10.17
CA ARG A 142 -12.44 11.46 -9.34
C ARG A 142 -12.77 9.96 -9.34
N LEU A 143 -12.72 9.32 -10.52
CA LEU A 143 -12.98 7.90 -10.65
C LEU A 143 -11.94 7.07 -9.86
N VAL A 144 -10.65 7.43 -9.98
CA VAL A 144 -9.58 6.77 -9.22
C VAL A 144 -9.75 6.97 -7.72
N HIS A 145 -10.12 8.17 -7.29
CA HIS A 145 -10.39 8.46 -5.88
C HIS A 145 -11.54 7.59 -5.34
N ASP A 146 -12.68 7.59 -6.02
CA ASP A 146 -13.88 6.88 -5.59
C ASP A 146 -13.64 5.36 -5.61
N PHE A 147 -12.88 4.86 -6.58
CA PHE A 147 -12.42 3.46 -6.63
C PHE A 147 -11.58 3.09 -5.40
N ILE A 148 -10.57 3.88 -5.04
CA ILE A 148 -9.73 3.56 -3.87
C ILE A 148 -10.55 3.63 -2.59
N TYR A 149 -11.38 4.67 -2.45
CA TYR A 149 -12.24 4.85 -1.29
C TYR A 149 -13.15 3.65 -1.07
N GLN A 150 -13.90 3.24 -2.11
CA GLN A 150 -14.85 2.13 -2.02
C GLN A 150 -14.14 0.78 -1.74
N ALA A 151 -12.96 0.55 -2.31
CA ALA A 151 -12.17 -0.67 -2.06
C ALA A 151 -11.81 -0.80 -0.57
N VAL A 152 -11.30 0.28 0.00
CA VAL A 152 -10.82 0.32 1.38
C VAL A 152 -12.00 0.26 2.35
N THR A 153 -13.06 1.05 2.11
CA THR A 153 -14.28 1.03 2.93
C THR A 153 -14.91 -0.36 2.99
N THR A 154 -15.02 -1.05 1.85
CA THR A 154 -15.60 -2.39 1.78
C THR A 154 -14.85 -3.37 2.69
N VAL A 155 -13.51 -3.37 2.63
CA VAL A 155 -12.69 -4.27 3.44
C VAL A 155 -12.75 -3.91 4.93
N LEU A 156 -12.75 -2.63 5.28
CA LEU A 156 -12.88 -2.18 6.67
C LEU A 156 -14.23 -2.57 7.29
N GLN A 157 -15.32 -2.48 6.53
CA GLN A 157 -16.66 -2.89 6.96
C GLN A 157 -16.78 -4.40 7.16
N GLN A 158 -16.15 -5.21 6.30
CA GLN A 158 -16.14 -6.67 6.44
C GLN A 158 -15.46 -7.13 7.73
N THR A 159 -14.44 -6.41 8.19
CA THR A 159 -13.79 -6.68 9.48
C THR A 159 -14.68 -6.29 10.65
N ALA A 160 -15.34 -5.12 10.58
CA ALA A 160 -16.27 -4.69 11.63
C ALA A 160 -17.45 -5.66 11.83
N ALA A 161 -17.93 -6.29 10.75
CA ALA A 161 -19.01 -7.28 10.81
C ALA A 161 -18.61 -8.64 11.39
N ARG A 162 -17.31 -8.88 11.64
CA ARG A 162 -16.78 -10.12 12.25
C ARG A 162 -16.54 -10.00 13.76
N CYS A 163 -16.78 -8.82 14.34
CA CYS A 163 -16.72 -8.55 15.77
C CYS A 163 -18.14 -8.53 16.36
#